data_AF-A0A817EI12-F1
#
_entry.id   AF-A0A817EI12-F1
#
_cell.length_a   1.000
_cell.length_b   1.000
_cell.length_c   1.000
_cell.angle_alpha   90.00
_cell.angle_beta   90.00
_cell.angle_gamma   90.00
#
_symmetry.space_group_name_H-M   'P 1'
#
loop_
_entity.id
_entity.type
_entity.pdbx_description
1 polymer ?
#
loop_
_entity_poly.entity_id
_entity_poly.type
_entity_poly.pdbx_seq_one_letter_code
_entity_poly.pdbx_strand_id
1 'polypeptide(L)'
;MSSNHTQTNNDDVAILDVTSDNNDDQSPLLSDNTQQNNSILLTPNGDTILVPSISRYRLTNILRIILFIEFLTLLTIWLVGSNTHSLIDDIIHYQFTTSIFDIVCVSLCKLILLIILLTELETSVIVRLYTPNSPRSFIFIRYVYTIILIILSSCSLAFSIIKLIFILYKLNLNKLYLSSIYLFLIFSSIEFIGTLLMVPYLTRIKLLGQQLSNSKTKKVDLKRLLSLAKSERLLLSIAVCFLLVSSATQVIQPYFFGQIIDDALKSDTMRLVNMNVLILFGINCVGAIGSSFRSWLFELAGQRIVYRLRQNIFVSIIKQEIGFFDNTRTGELTNRLSNDTQVLQNAVTINISMLVRFLLQIIGSLAVMFYLEVTLTLVLMGVVPVIILISRQYGSIVQKLRKKFQDELAAAGSTAEESISNIRTVRIFGAERKTSNHYLDNLLKSYAVGKKLAWNSGVFMGVVSLLVAGGISIVLW
;
A
#
# COMPACT_ATOMS: atom_id res chain seq x y z
N MET A 1 14.29 6.17 80.86
CA MET A 1 15.40 7.11 81.08
C MET A 1 15.35 8.11 79.93
N SER A 2 14.88 9.34 80.19
CA SER A 2 15.69 10.51 80.58
C SER A 2 16.56 11.00 79.42
N SER A 3 16.51 12.26 78.96
CA SER A 3 15.67 13.42 79.33
C SER A 3 15.89 14.57 78.33
N ASN A 4 14.87 15.42 78.14
CA ASN A 4 14.80 16.86 77.76
C ASN A 4 16.09 17.60 77.29
N HIS A 5 16.04 18.63 76.43
CA HIS A 5 15.27 19.88 76.64
C HIS A 5 15.19 20.80 75.39
N THR A 6 13.98 21.34 75.09
CA THR A 6 13.61 22.76 74.71
C THR A 6 14.38 23.59 73.64
N GLN A 7 13.81 24.58 72.89
CA GLN A 7 12.44 25.10 72.64
C GLN A 7 12.48 26.29 71.62
N THR A 8 11.31 26.89 71.32
CA THR A 8 10.98 28.13 70.54
C THR A 8 10.75 27.92 69.03
N ASN A 9 9.58 28.20 68.42
CA ASN A 9 8.68 29.40 68.36
C ASN A 9 9.40 30.64 67.77
N ASN A 10 8.86 31.53 66.92
CA ASN A 10 7.58 31.74 66.20
C ASN A 10 7.90 32.75 65.05
N ASP A 11 7.08 33.13 64.05
CA ASP A 11 5.73 32.81 63.52
C ASP A 11 5.68 33.26 62.03
N ASP A 12 4.63 32.95 61.26
CA ASP A 12 3.73 33.95 60.61
C ASP A 12 2.79 33.38 59.52
N VAL A 13 1.60 33.97 59.44
CA VAL A 13 0.45 33.56 58.60
C VAL A 13 0.18 34.60 57.51
N ALA A 14 -0.17 34.15 56.30
CA ALA A 14 -0.77 35.01 55.29
C ALA A 14 -1.99 34.32 54.65
N ILE A 15 -3.18 34.68 55.13
CA ILE A 15 -4.47 34.43 54.48
C ILE A 15 -4.83 35.69 53.71
N LEU A 16 -5.24 35.57 52.45
CA LEU A 16 -6.02 36.61 51.77
C LEU A 16 -7.22 35.97 51.10
N ASP A 17 -8.38 36.26 51.68
CA ASP A 17 -9.71 36.01 51.12
C ASP A 17 -10.26 37.35 50.62
N VAL A 18 -10.86 37.37 49.42
CA VAL A 18 -11.61 38.51 48.88
C VAL A 18 -12.81 37.95 48.12
N THR A 19 -14.00 38.28 48.62
CA THR A 19 -15.30 37.90 48.05
C THR A 19 -16.09 39.15 47.62
N SER A 20 -17.23 38.92 46.94
CA SER A 20 -18.12 39.91 46.27
C SER A 20 -17.60 40.44 44.92
N ASP A 21 -18.43 40.60 43.87
CA ASP A 21 -19.90 40.62 43.84
C ASP A 21 -20.51 40.01 42.55
N ASN A 22 -21.83 39.83 42.54
CA ASN A 22 -22.63 39.20 41.47
C ASN A 22 -22.95 40.17 40.30
N ASN A 23 -23.31 39.60 39.13
CA ASN A 23 -24.60 39.89 38.45
C ASN A 23 -24.80 39.06 37.16
N ASP A 24 -25.87 38.27 37.21
CA ASP A 24 -26.85 37.82 36.20
C ASP A 24 -26.66 37.99 34.67
N ASP A 25 -27.06 36.92 33.99
CA ASP A 25 -27.80 36.84 32.71
C ASP A 25 -27.70 37.99 31.68
N GLN A 26 -27.11 37.69 30.52
CA GLN A 26 -27.92 37.38 29.31
C GLN A 26 -27.05 36.85 28.15
N SER A 27 -27.62 35.92 27.38
CA SER A 27 -27.05 35.47 26.11
C SER A 27 -27.53 36.32 24.94
N PRO A 28 -26.74 36.42 23.86
CA PRO A 28 -27.33 36.50 22.54
C PRO A 28 -26.89 35.34 21.65
N LEU A 29 -27.88 34.57 21.22
CA LEU A 29 -27.80 33.68 20.05
C LEU A 29 -27.31 34.46 18.83
N LEU A 30 -26.25 33.99 18.17
CA LEU A 30 -25.93 34.43 16.80
C LEU A 30 -25.46 33.26 15.92
N SER A 31 -26.47 32.74 15.19
CA SER A 31 -26.38 32.04 13.91
C SER A 31 -25.36 30.90 13.74
N ASP A 32 -25.94 29.71 13.71
CA ASP A 32 -25.43 28.53 13.00
C ASP A 32 -25.07 28.82 11.53
N ASN A 33 -24.31 27.92 10.90
CA ASN A 33 -23.84 27.91 9.50
C ASN A 33 -22.66 28.84 9.11
N THR A 34 -21.42 28.44 9.44
CA THR A 34 -20.28 28.38 8.48
C THR A 34 -18.95 27.80 9.01
N GLN A 35 -18.88 27.21 10.22
CA GLN A 35 -17.65 26.56 10.71
C GLN A 35 -17.35 25.20 10.04
N GLN A 36 -16.85 25.26 8.81
CA GLN A 36 -16.48 24.09 8.02
C GLN A 36 -15.03 23.65 8.30
N ASN A 37 -14.85 22.77 9.29
CA ASN A 37 -13.69 21.86 9.46
C ASN A 37 -12.28 22.41 9.11
N ASN A 38 -11.77 23.34 9.92
CA ASN A 38 -10.32 23.52 10.08
C ASN A 38 -9.90 22.89 11.42
N SER A 39 -9.24 21.73 11.38
CA SER A 39 -8.69 21.09 12.57
C SER A 39 -7.44 21.83 13.04
N ILE A 40 -7.62 22.79 13.94
CA ILE A 40 -6.52 23.53 14.57
C ILE A 40 -5.72 22.57 15.45
N LEU A 41 -4.46 22.31 15.09
CA LEU A 41 -3.53 21.57 15.92
C LEU A 41 -2.59 22.57 16.60
N LEU A 42 -2.77 22.78 17.91
CA LEU A 42 -1.86 23.59 18.71
C LEU A 42 -0.57 22.80 18.98
N THR A 43 0.57 23.43 18.76
CA THR A 43 1.87 22.91 19.20
C THR A 43 2.14 23.35 20.65
N PRO A 44 3.09 22.71 21.39
CA PRO A 44 3.38 23.07 22.79
C PRO A 44 3.79 24.54 23.01
N ASN A 45 4.20 25.26 21.96
CA ASN A 45 4.61 26.66 22.02
C ASN A 45 3.55 27.65 21.48
N GLY A 46 2.31 27.19 21.22
CA GLY A 46 1.19 28.07 20.84
C GLY A 46 1.10 28.47 19.36
N ASP A 47 2.11 28.16 18.53
CA ASP A 47 2.08 28.49 17.10
C ASP A 47 1.00 27.70 16.34
N THR A 48 0.18 28.42 15.57
CA THR A 48 -0.94 27.87 14.80
C THR A 48 -0.51 27.47 13.39
N ILE A 49 -0.62 26.19 13.05
CA ILE A 49 -0.35 25.69 11.69
C ILE A 49 -1.66 25.67 10.89
N LEU A 50 -1.82 26.63 9.99
CA LEU A 50 -2.89 26.66 8.99
C LEU A 50 -2.60 25.59 7.90
N VAL A 51 -3.04 24.35 8.14
CA VAL A 51 -2.98 23.30 7.13
C VAL A 51 -3.96 23.66 6.00
N PRO A 52 -3.51 23.91 4.76
CA PRO A 52 -4.42 24.23 3.67
C PRO A 52 -5.35 23.04 3.42
N SER A 53 -6.65 23.26 3.52
CA SER A 53 -7.66 22.23 3.28
C SER A 53 -7.64 21.83 1.81
N ILE A 54 -7.12 20.63 1.53
CA ILE A 54 -6.98 20.16 0.15
C ILE A 54 -8.38 19.91 -0.41
N SER A 55 -8.81 20.72 -1.38
CA SER A 55 -10.12 20.60 -2.04
C SER A 55 -10.41 19.14 -2.45
N ARG A 56 -11.65 18.71 -2.20
CA ARG A 56 -12.14 17.37 -2.57
C ARG A 56 -12.24 17.22 -4.09
N TYR A 57 -12.50 18.31 -4.81
CA TYR A 57 -12.67 18.35 -6.26
C TYR A 57 -11.31 18.63 -6.94
N ARG A 58 -10.46 17.60 -7.00
CA ARG A 58 -9.14 17.70 -7.64
C ARG A 58 -9.26 17.48 -9.15
N LEU A 59 -8.60 18.32 -9.94
CA LEU A 59 -8.53 18.19 -11.40
C LEU A 59 -7.99 16.81 -11.84
N THR A 60 -7.06 16.23 -11.07
CA THR A 60 -6.56 14.86 -11.24
C THR A 60 -7.65 13.80 -11.15
N ASN A 61 -8.59 13.94 -10.20
CA ASN A 61 -9.67 12.98 -10.02
C ASN A 61 -10.73 13.11 -11.11
N ILE A 62 -11.03 14.34 -11.55
CA ILE A 62 -11.93 14.59 -12.69
C ILE A 62 -11.37 13.93 -13.95
N LEU A 63 -10.06 14.10 -14.22
CA LEU A 63 -9.41 13.49 -15.38
C LEU A 63 -9.34 11.95 -15.31
N ARG A 64 -9.17 11.36 -14.11
CA ARG A 64 -9.30 9.90 -13.90
C ARG A 64 -10.72 9.38 -14.21
N ILE A 65 -11.75 10.13 -13.86
CA ILE A 65 -13.15 9.76 -14.15
C ILE A 65 -13.41 9.83 -15.66
N ILE A 66 -12.93 10.89 -16.34
CA ILE A 66 -13.02 11.03 -17.81
C ILE A 66 -12.33 9.85 -18.51
N LEU A 67 -11.12 9.48 -18.09
CA LEU A 67 -10.39 8.31 -18.62
C LEU A 67 -11.17 6.99 -18.44
N PHE A 68 -11.81 6.79 -17.29
CA PHE A 68 -12.62 5.60 -17.04
C PHE A 68 -13.87 5.56 -17.93
N ILE A 69 -14.50 6.72 -18.16
CA ILE A 69 -15.64 6.84 -19.09
C ILE A 69 -15.19 6.60 -20.53
N GLU A 70 -14.07 7.18 -20.97
CA GLU A 70 -13.48 6.93 -22.31
C GLU A 70 -13.33 5.41 -22.56
N PHE A 71 -12.69 4.69 -21.63
CA PHE A 71 -12.56 3.23 -21.72
C PHE A 71 -13.90 2.50 -21.74
N LEU A 72 -14.84 2.89 -20.87
CA LEU A 72 -16.18 2.28 -20.83
C LEU A 72 -16.93 2.49 -22.16
N THR A 73 -16.81 3.66 -22.80
CA THR A 73 -17.42 3.91 -24.12
C THR A 73 -16.79 3.11 -25.24
N LEU A 74 -15.49 2.78 -25.14
CA LEU A 74 -14.88 1.86 -26.10
C LEU A 74 -15.29 0.40 -25.84
N LEU A 75 -15.48 0.02 -24.58
CA LEU A 75 -16.03 -1.29 -24.21
C LEU A 75 -17.46 -1.45 -24.77
N THR A 76 -18.29 -0.40 -24.77
CA THR A 76 -19.62 -0.46 -25.40
C THR A 76 -19.55 -0.51 -26.93
N ILE A 77 -18.58 0.14 -27.58
CA ILE A 77 -18.33 -0.03 -29.03
C ILE A 77 -18.03 -1.51 -29.35
N TRP A 78 -17.15 -2.13 -28.56
CA TRP A 78 -16.78 -3.54 -28.75
C TRP A 78 -17.98 -4.47 -28.50
N LEU A 79 -18.71 -4.28 -27.38
CA LEU A 79 -19.86 -5.10 -26.99
C LEU A 79 -21.08 -5.01 -27.95
N VAL A 80 -21.32 -3.86 -28.58
CA VAL A 80 -22.50 -3.67 -29.45
C VAL A 80 -22.34 -4.34 -30.82
N GLY A 81 -21.11 -4.47 -31.33
CA GLY A 81 -20.82 -5.09 -32.63
C GLY A 81 -21.38 -4.32 -33.84
N SER A 82 -21.01 -4.78 -35.04
CA SER A 82 -21.58 -4.32 -36.31
C SER A 82 -22.51 -5.38 -36.90
N ASN A 83 -23.40 -5.00 -37.83
CA ASN A 83 -24.25 -5.97 -38.54
C ASN A 83 -23.47 -7.06 -39.29
N THR A 84 -22.19 -6.82 -39.58
CA THR A 84 -21.33 -7.68 -40.40
C THR A 84 -20.14 -8.26 -39.64
N HIS A 85 -19.97 -7.95 -38.35
CA HIS A 85 -18.81 -8.36 -37.55
C HIS A 85 -19.20 -8.41 -36.06
N SER A 86 -19.08 -9.59 -35.46
CA SER A 86 -19.29 -9.85 -34.04
C SER A 86 -18.02 -9.62 -33.22
N LEU A 87 -18.17 -9.48 -31.89
CA LEU A 87 -17.09 -9.53 -30.89
C LEU A 87 -16.08 -10.66 -31.15
N ILE A 88 -16.61 -11.82 -31.54
CA ILE A 88 -15.84 -13.06 -31.75
C ILE A 88 -15.00 -12.96 -33.03
N ASP A 89 -15.53 -12.36 -34.09
CA ASP A 89 -14.83 -12.19 -35.37
C ASP A 89 -13.64 -11.21 -35.24
N ASP A 90 -13.78 -10.19 -34.39
CA ASP A 90 -12.73 -9.23 -34.06
C ASP A 90 -11.49 -9.88 -33.41
N ILE A 91 -11.68 -11.03 -32.74
CA ILE A 91 -10.63 -11.82 -32.07
C ILE A 91 -10.12 -12.94 -33.00
N ILE A 92 -11.02 -13.75 -33.57
CA ILE A 92 -10.67 -14.96 -34.33
C ILE A 92 -10.18 -14.64 -35.75
N HIS A 93 -10.76 -13.62 -36.40
CA HIS A 93 -10.42 -13.20 -37.76
C HIS A 93 -9.78 -11.82 -37.77
N TYR A 94 -8.77 -11.67 -36.90
CA TYR A 94 -8.07 -10.42 -36.70
C TYR A 94 -7.52 -9.81 -38.00
N GLN A 95 -8.05 -8.64 -38.36
CA GLN A 95 -7.50 -7.75 -39.38
C GLN A 95 -7.39 -6.33 -38.83
N PHE A 96 -6.19 -5.75 -38.86
CA PHE A 96 -5.88 -4.41 -38.35
C PHE A 96 -6.81 -3.31 -38.89
N THR A 97 -7.34 -3.46 -40.11
CA THR A 97 -8.22 -2.47 -40.76
C THR A 97 -9.69 -2.50 -40.33
N THR A 98 -10.17 -3.60 -39.74
CA THR A 98 -11.61 -3.80 -39.43
C THR A 98 -11.86 -4.14 -37.97
N SER A 99 -10.97 -4.89 -37.32
CA SER A 99 -11.13 -5.28 -35.91
C SER A 99 -10.90 -4.10 -34.96
N ILE A 100 -11.79 -3.96 -33.97
CA ILE A 100 -11.71 -2.96 -32.90
C ILE A 100 -10.73 -3.40 -31.81
N PHE A 101 -10.39 -4.70 -31.74
CA PHE A 101 -9.63 -5.30 -30.63
C PHE A 101 -8.37 -4.50 -30.24
N ASP A 102 -7.52 -4.09 -31.20
CA ASP A 102 -6.30 -3.33 -30.87
C ASP A 102 -6.57 -1.98 -30.21
N ILE A 103 -7.65 -1.27 -30.59
CA ILE A 103 -7.95 0.02 -29.96
C ILE A 103 -8.45 -0.21 -28.53
N VAL A 104 -9.14 -1.32 -28.26
CA VAL A 104 -9.49 -1.75 -26.89
C VAL A 104 -8.22 -2.00 -26.08
N CYS A 105 -7.29 -2.82 -26.58
CA CYS A 105 -6.01 -3.12 -25.93
C CYS A 105 -5.15 -1.87 -25.70
N VAL A 106 -5.03 -0.99 -26.70
CA VAL A 106 -4.28 0.27 -26.60
C VAL A 106 -4.92 1.22 -25.59
N SER A 107 -6.26 1.35 -25.57
CA SER A 107 -6.96 2.20 -24.61
C SER A 107 -6.87 1.67 -23.17
N LEU A 108 -6.89 0.34 -22.98
CA LEU A 108 -6.72 -0.30 -21.67
C LEU A 108 -5.31 -0.05 -21.13
N CYS A 109 -4.29 -0.19 -22.00
CA CYS A 109 -2.92 0.16 -21.68
C CYS A 109 -2.78 1.66 -21.35
N LYS A 110 -3.37 2.55 -22.17
CA LYS A 110 -3.45 4.00 -21.91
C LYS A 110 -4.08 4.30 -20.55
N LEU A 111 -5.23 3.72 -20.24
CA LEU A 111 -5.96 3.94 -18.98
C LEU A 111 -5.07 3.66 -17.77
N ILE A 112 -4.43 2.48 -17.75
CA ILE A 112 -3.53 2.07 -16.66
C ILE A 112 -2.33 3.02 -16.56
N LEU A 113 -1.67 3.31 -17.69
CA LEU A 113 -0.43 4.09 -17.73
C LEU A 113 -0.69 5.56 -17.35
N LEU A 114 -1.77 6.17 -17.85
CA LEU A 114 -2.20 7.52 -17.48
C LEU A 114 -2.63 7.60 -16.01
N ILE A 115 -3.35 6.62 -15.46
CA ILE A 115 -3.71 6.61 -14.02
C ILE A 115 -2.45 6.57 -13.15
N ILE A 116 -1.45 5.77 -13.50
CA ILE A 116 -0.16 5.71 -12.79
C ILE A 116 0.56 7.07 -12.88
N LEU A 117 0.73 7.61 -14.09
CA LEU A 117 1.41 8.89 -14.30
C LEU A 117 0.70 10.06 -13.60
N LEU A 118 -0.63 10.16 -13.66
CA LEU A 118 -1.41 11.14 -12.89
C LEU A 118 -1.16 11.01 -11.38
N THR A 119 -0.99 9.78 -10.88
CA THR A 119 -0.79 9.51 -9.45
C THR A 119 0.62 9.86 -8.99
N GLU A 120 1.65 9.56 -9.77
CA GLU A 120 3.03 9.97 -9.48
C GLU A 120 3.22 11.48 -9.64
N LEU A 121 2.55 12.09 -10.63
CA LEU A 121 2.52 13.54 -10.82
C LEU A 121 1.83 14.27 -9.65
N GLU A 122 0.66 13.79 -9.24
CA GLU A 122 -0.07 14.30 -8.06
C GLU A 122 0.76 14.16 -6.78
N THR A 123 1.39 13.00 -6.57
CA THR A 123 2.27 12.74 -5.42
C THR A 123 3.48 13.68 -5.44
N SER A 124 4.10 13.89 -6.60
CA SER A 124 5.24 14.81 -6.76
C SER A 124 4.88 16.26 -6.46
N VAL A 125 3.67 16.69 -6.80
CA VAL A 125 3.15 18.04 -6.51
C VAL A 125 2.84 18.20 -5.01
N ILE A 126 2.19 17.20 -4.40
CA ILE A 126 1.87 17.20 -2.96
C ILE A 126 3.15 17.17 -2.12
N VAL A 127 4.11 16.30 -2.44
CA VAL A 127 5.41 16.24 -1.73
C VAL A 127 6.11 17.61 -1.75
N ARG A 128 6.03 18.35 -2.86
CA ARG A 128 6.62 19.69 -2.95
C ARG A 128 5.88 20.74 -2.11
N LEU A 129 4.55 20.67 -2.02
CA LEU A 129 3.77 21.55 -1.13
C LEU A 129 4.19 21.38 0.34
N TYR A 130 4.42 20.14 0.79
CA TYR A 130 4.85 19.86 2.16
C TYR A 130 6.37 19.95 2.38
N THR A 131 7.19 19.91 1.31
CA THR A 131 8.66 20.01 1.38
C THR A 131 9.21 20.97 0.31
N PRO A 132 9.06 22.30 0.48
CA PRO A 132 9.43 23.28 -0.55
C PRO A 132 10.92 23.26 -0.92
N ASN A 133 11.79 22.82 0.00
CA ASN A 133 13.25 22.72 -0.19
C ASN A 133 13.72 21.41 -0.86
N SER A 134 12.82 20.70 -1.56
CA SER A 134 13.14 19.49 -2.33
C SER A 134 14.20 19.75 -3.43
N PRO A 135 15.12 18.80 -3.73
CA PRO A 135 16.16 18.99 -4.74
C PRO A 135 15.61 19.22 -6.16
N ARG A 136 16.38 19.93 -7.01
CA ARG A 136 16.00 20.28 -8.39
C ARG A 136 15.53 19.09 -9.24
N SER A 137 15.96 17.87 -8.92
CA SER A 137 15.50 16.64 -9.56
C SER A 137 13.98 16.44 -9.53
N PHE A 138 13.26 16.84 -8.47
CA PHE A 138 11.80 16.73 -8.43
C PHE A 138 11.09 17.65 -9.43
N ILE A 139 11.72 18.79 -9.76
CA ILE A 139 11.21 19.71 -10.79
C ILE A 139 11.37 19.06 -12.18
N PHE A 140 12.52 18.45 -12.43
CA PHE A 140 12.80 17.72 -13.66
C PHE A 140 11.86 16.51 -13.84
N ILE A 141 11.73 15.67 -12.81
CA ILE A 141 10.82 14.50 -12.79
C ILE A 141 9.38 14.94 -13.08
N ARG A 142 8.90 16.05 -12.49
CA ARG A 142 7.57 16.59 -12.78
C ARG A 142 7.42 16.96 -14.25
N TYR A 143 8.39 17.65 -14.85
CA TYR A 143 8.33 18.02 -16.27
C TYR A 143 8.36 16.79 -17.18
N VAL A 144 9.21 15.80 -16.86
CA VAL A 144 9.26 14.51 -17.57
C VAL A 144 7.88 13.83 -17.54
N TYR A 145 7.25 13.70 -16.37
CA TYR A 145 5.91 13.11 -16.29
C TYR A 145 4.85 13.90 -17.07
N THR A 146 4.87 15.24 -17.03
CA THR A 146 3.92 16.04 -17.85
C THR A 146 4.17 15.89 -19.35
N ILE A 147 5.42 15.78 -19.79
CA ILE A 147 5.76 15.58 -21.21
C ILE A 147 5.31 14.20 -21.67
N ILE A 148 5.57 13.15 -20.88
CA ILE A 148 5.13 11.78 -21.20
C ILE A 148 3.60 11.69 -21.27
N LEU A 149 2.87 12.34 -20.35
CA LEU A 149 1.40 12.40 -20.38
C LEU A 149 0.86 13.01 -21.68
N ILE A 150 1.40 14.17 -22.10
CA ILE A 150 0.97 14.86 -23.32
C ILE A 150 1.28 14.02 -24.56
N ILE A 151 2.49 13.44 -24.64
CA ILE A 151 2.88 12.58 -25.76
C ILE A 151 1.95 11.37 -25.85
N LEU A 152 1.67 10.68 -24.73
CA LEU A 152 0.85 9.48 -24.72
C LEU A 152 -0.62 9.77 -25.08
N SER A 153 -1.19 10.86 -24.56
CA SER A 153 -2.55 11.29 -24.90
C SER A 153 -2.64 11.69 -26.38
N SER A 154 -1.72 12.51 -26.89
CA SER A 154 -1.63 12.87 -28.33
C SER A 154 -1.52 11.65 -29.24
N CYS A 155 -0.59 10.73 -28.95
CA CYS A 155 -0.37 9.53 -29.76
C CYS A 155 -1.59 8.61 -29.75
N SER A 156 -2.26 8.45 -28.60
CA SER A 156 -3.47 7.64 -28.52
C SER A 156 -4.64 8.29 -29.27
N LEU A 157 -4.84 9.61 -29.15
CA LEU A 157 -5.90 10.31 -29.87
C LEU A 157 -5.69 10.22 -31.39
N ALA A 158 -4.45 10.41 -31.86
CA ALA A 158 -4.10 10.24 -33.27
C ALA A 158 -4.34 8.81 -33.78
N PHE A 159 -3.90 7.79 -33.03
CA PHE A 159 -4.14 6.39 -33.36
C PHE A 159 -5.64 6.06 -33.42
N SER A 160 -6.41 6.54 -32.44
CA SER A 160 -7.86 6.37 -32.37
C SER A 160 -8.57 6.97 -33.58
N ILE A 161 -8.25 8.22 -33.95
CA ILE A 161 -8.84 8.89 -35.11
C ILE A 161 -8.54 8.12 -36.40
N ILE A 162 -7.26 7.78 -36.64
CA ILE A 162 -6.84 7.07 -37.86
C ILE A 162 -7.58 5.73 -37.97
N LYS A 163 -7.63 4.94 -36.89
CA LYS A 163 -8.27 3.62 -36.93
C LYS A 163 -9.79 3.69 -37.09
N LEU A 164 -10.45 4.66 -36.45
CA LEU A 164 -11.90 4.88 -36.61
C LEU A 164 -12.27 5.35 -38.02
N ILE A 165 -11.42 6.14 -38.68
CA ILE A 165 -11.60 6.52 -40.09
C ILE A 165 -11.56 5.26 -40.99
N PHE A 166 -10.58 4.36 -40.80
CA PHE A 166 -10.51 3.12 -41.57
C PHE A 166 -11.76 2.23 -41.38
N ILE A 167 -12.26 2.13 -40.15
CA ILE A 167 -13.49 1.39 -39.82
C ILE A 167 -14.71 2.00 -40.54
N LEU A 168 -14.84 3.34 -40.53
CA LEU A 168 -15.92 4.07 -41.20
C LEU A 168 -15.93 3.91 -42.73
N TYR A 169 -14.78 3.76 -43.37
CA TYR A 169 -14.70 3.56 -44.83
C TYR A 169 -14.97 2.12 -45.28
N LYS A 170 -14.80 1.11 -44.41
CA LYS A 170 -14.76 -0.31 -44.81
C LYS A 170 -15.96 -1.13 -44.32
N LEU A 171 -16.72 -0.66 -43.33
CA LEU A 171 -17.85 -1.39 -42.73
C LEU A 171 -19.18 -0.64 -42.90
N ASN A 172 -20.26 -1.38 -43.14
CA ASN A 172 -21.62 -0.81 -43.21
C ASN A 172 -22.23 -0.76 -41.80
N LEU A 173 -22.25 0.44 -41.19
CA LEU A 173 -22.45 0.59 -39.74
C LEU A 173 -23.91 0.80 -39.31
N ASN A 174 -24.25 0.22 -38.15
CA ASN A 174 -25.49 0.53 -37.44
C ASN A 174 -25.48 1.97 -36.89
N LYS A 175 -26.66 2.62 -36.88
CA LYS A 175 -26.84 3.95 -36.25
C LYS A 175 -26.39 3.98 -34.78
N LEU A 176 -26.63 2.90 -34.03
CA LEU A 176 -26.22 2.75 -32.64
C LEU A 176 -24.69 2.70 -32.49
N TYR A 177 -24.03 1.86 -33.30
CA TYR A 177 -22.58 1.70 -33.30
C TYR A 177 -21.85 2.99 -33.75
N LEU A 178 -22.39 3.69 -34.75
CA LEU A 178 -21.93 5.01 -35.18
C LEU A 178 -22.03 6.06 -34.06
N SER A 179 -23.12 6.05 -33.29
CA SER A 179 -23.29 6.94 -32.12
C SER A 179 -22.23 6.68 -31.05
N SER A 180 -21.94 5.41 -30.75
CA SER A 180 -20.90 5.03 -29.78
C SER A 180 -19.51 5.49 -30.23
N ILE A 181 -19.19 5.39 -31.53
CA ILE A 181 -17.94 5.91 -32.12
C ILE A 181 -17.78 7.42 -31.86
N TYR A 182 -18.82 8.23 -32.15
CA TYR A 182 -18.75 9.66 -31.90
C TYR A 182 -18.61 9.98 -30.40
N LEU A 183 -19.30 9.25 -29.54
CA LEU A 183 -19.23 9.40 -28.09
C LEU A 183 -17.80 9.16 -27.56
N PHE A 184 -17.14 8.07 -28.00
CA PHE A 184 -15.75 7.78 -27.66
C PHE A 184 -14.78 8.87 -28.15
N LEU A 185 -14.95 9.36 -29.39
CA LEU A 185 -14.12 10.43 -29.95
C LEU A 185 -14.26 11.74 -29.18
N ILE A 186 -15.47 12.06 -28.69
CA ILE A 186 -15.72 13.19 -27.79
C ILE A 186 -14.97 13.01 -26.47
N PHE A 187 -15.09 11.86 -25.80
CA PHE A 187 -14.38 11.62 -24.53
C PHE A 187 -12.85 11.61 -24.68
N SER A 188 -12.31 11.05 -25.76
CA SER A 188 -10.87 11.07 -26.05
C SER A 188 -10.36 12.51 -26.30
N SER A 189 -11.17 13.35 -26.96
CA SER A 189 -10.87 14.77 -27.15
C SER A 189 -10.92 15.56 -25.83
N ILE A 190 -11.89 15.28 -24.96
CA ILE A 190 -12.00 15.88 -23.62
C ILE A 190 -10.82 15.46 -22.73
N GLU A 191 -10.36 14.21 -22.82
CA GLU A 191 -9.17 13.72 -22.12
C GLU A 191 -7.91 14.49 -22.51
N PHE A 192 -7.67 14.64 -23.82
CA PHE A 192 -6.54 15.40 -24.35
C PHE A 192 -6.58 16.88 -23.94
N ILE A 193 -7.73 17.55 -24.04
CA ILE A 193 -7.90 18.93 -23.56
C ILE A 193 -7.68 19.00 -22.04
N GLY A 194 -8.15 18.00 -21.30
CA GLY A 194 -7.99 17.87 -19.85
C GLY A 194 -6.53 17.74 -19.42
N THR A 195 -5.71 16.93 -20.11
CA THR A 195 -4.26 16.83 -19.83
C THR A 195 -3.55 18.15 -20.14
N LEU A 196 -3.92 18.83 -21.23
CA LEU A 196 -3.32 20.12 -21.61
C LEU A 196 -3.62 21.24 -20.58
N LEU A 197 -4.87 21.35 -20.11
CA LEU A 197 -5.28 22.27 -19.04
C LEU A 197 -4.61 21.99 -17.68
N MET A 198 -4.16 20.76 -17.46
CA MET A 198 -3.51 20.33 -16.22
C MET A 198 -2.10 20.93 -16.05
N VAL A 199 -1.41 21.24 -17.15
CA VAL A 199 -0.07 21.84 -17.17
C VAL A 199 -0.02 23.23 -16.50
N PRO A 200 -0.85 24.24 -16.88
CA PRO A 200 -0.89 25.54 -16.19
C PRO A 200 -1.43 25.44 -14.77
N TYR A 201 -2.30 24.47 -14.48
CA TYR A 201 -2.80 24.23 -13.11
C TYR A 201 -1.67 23.83 -12.16
N LEU A 202 -0.85 22.83 -12.53
CA LEU A 202 0.26 22.38 -11.69
C LEU A 202 1.44 23.37 -11.58
N THR A 203 1.60 24.31 -12.51
CA THR A 203 2.59 25.37 -12.39
C THR A 203 2.14 26.47 -11.43
N ARG A 204 0.83 26.79 -11.37
CA ARG A 204 0.26 27.80 -10.46
C ARG A 204 0.22 27.41 -8.97
N ILE A 205 0.19 26.12 -8.63
CA ILE A 205 0.16 25.61 -7.24
C ILE A 205 1.36 26.06 -6.37
N LYS A 206 2.40 26.65 -6.98
CA LYS A 206 3.65 27.09 -6.34
C LYS A 206 3.51 28.28 -5.35
N LEU A 207 2.35 28.91 -5.23
CA LEU A 207 2.17 30.19 -4.51
C LEU A 207 1.42 30.11 -3.16
N LEU A 208 0.89 28.96 -2.76
CA LEU A 208 0.07 28.81 -1.55
C LEU A 208 0.72 27.86 -0.53
N GLY A 209 1.27 28.41 0.56
CA GLY A 209 1.54 27.65 1.79
C GLY A 209 3.01 27.50 2.24
N GLN A 210 3.56 28.58 2.80
CA GLN A 210 4.36 28.63 4.06
C GLN A 210 5.67 27.82 4.25
N GLN A 211 6.56 28.37 5.08
CA GLN A 211 7.78 27.74 5.59
C GLN A 211 7.42 26.64 6.62
N LEU A 212 8.11 25.48 6.57
CA LEU A 212 7.94 24.40 7.55
C LEU A 212 9.29 23.77 7.93
N SER A 213 9.41 23.39 9.20
CA SER A 213 10.66 22.96 9.84
C SER A 213 11.24 21.67 9.27
N ASN A 214 12.56 21.63 9.05
CA ASN A 214 13.28 20.53 8.39
C ASN A 214 13.54 19.34 9.34
N SER A 215 12.50 18.56 9.67
CA SER A 215 12.70 17.21 10.24
C SER A 215 13.00 16.19 9.12
N LYS A 216 14.29 16.00 8.81
CA LYS A 216 14.74 14.98 7.85
C LYS A 216 14.63 13.58 8.47
N THR A 217 13.56 12.84 8.16
CA THR A 217 13.50 11.40 8.44
C THR A 217 14.63 10.67 7.70
N LYS A 218 15.58 10.15 8.47
CA LYS A 218 16.78 9.48 7.93
C LYS A 218 16.36 8.18 7.24
N LYS A 219 16.49 8.10 5.91
CA LYS A 219 16.16 6.89 5.14
C LYS A 219 16.97 5.70 5.66
N VAL A 220 16.31 4.56 5.85
CA VAL A 220 16.95 3.32 6.32
C VAL A 220 17.96 2.85 5.27
N ASP A 221 19.21 2.65 5.71
CA ASP A 221 20.28 2.20 4.85
C ASP A 221 20.21 0.68 4.63
N LEU A 222 19.45 0.27 3.60
CA LEU A 222 19.35 -1.12 3.17
C LEU A 222 20.71 -1.75 2.83
N LYS A 223 21.68 -0.97 2.34
CA LYS A 223 23.02 -1.49 2.03
C LYS A 223 23.77 -1.88 3.32
N ARG A 224 23.62 -1.09 4.39
CA ARG A 224 24.15 -1.44 5.73
C ARG A 224 23.46 -2.69 6.28
N LEU A 225 22.16 -2.87 6.09
CA LEU A 225 21.44 -4.08 6.51
C LEU A 225 21.92 -5.32 5.75
N LEU A 226 22.02 -5.26 4.42
CA LEU A 226 22.58 -6.37 3.64
C LEU A 226 24.07 -6.64 3.96
N SER A 227 24.83 -5.65 4.42
CA SER A 227 26.23 -5.87 4.82
C SER A 227 26.37 -6.82 6.02
N LEU A 228 25.37 -6.89 6.91
CA LEU A 228 25.33 -7.84 8.02
C LEU A 228 25.20 -9.29 7.52
N ALA A 229 24.39 -9.50 6.47
CA ALA A 229 24.21 -10.81 5.84
C ALA A 229 25.46 -11.29 5.07
N LYS A 230 26.39 -10.39 4.71
CA LYS A 230 27.63 -10.73 3.99
C LYS A 230 28.48 -11.79 4.70
N SER A 231 28.36 -11.91 6.02
CA SER A 231 29.11 -12.91 6.81
C SER A 231 28.68 -14.35 6.54
N GLU A 232 27.41 -14.60 6.17
CA GLU A 232 26.87 -15.96 5.91
C GLU A 232 26.59 -16.17 4.41
N ARG A 233 27.27 -15.40 3.54
CA ARG A 233 27.05 -15.37 2.07
C ARG A 233 27.05 -16.73 1.38
N LEU A 234 27.89 -17.68 1.82
CA LEU A 234 27.94 -19.04 1.28
C LEU A 234 26.67 -19.83 1.59
N LEU A 235 26.20 -19.76 2.84
CA LEU A 235 25.02 -20.47 3.30
C LEU A 235 23.75 -19.90 2.64
N LEU A 236 23.72 -18.56 2.48
CA LEU A 236 22.67 -17.86 1.73
C LEU A 236 22.70 -18.19 0.22
N SER A 237 23.87 -18.31 -0.43
CA SER A 237 23.91 -18.71 -1.85
C SER A 237 23.40 -20.13 -2.09
N ILE A 238 23.69 -21.07 -1.18
CA ILE A 238 23.15 -22.43 -1.24
C ILE A 238 21.63 -22.40 -1.02
N ALA A 239 21.15 -21.61 -0.04
CA ALA A 239 19.72 -21.42 0.20
C ALA A 239 18.98 -20.84 -1.02
N VAL A 240 19.59 -19.92 -1.75
CA VAL A 240 19.05 -19.34 -3.00
C VAL A 240 19.03 -20.38 -4.13
N CYS A 241 20.00 -21.29 -4.22
CA CYS A 241 19.97 -22.40 -5.17
C CYS A 241 18.75 -23.31 -4.94
N PHE A 242 18.54 -23.76 -3.69
CA PHE A 242 17.33 -24.52 -3.32
C PHE A 242 16.03 -23.72 -3.48
N LEU A 243 16.08 -22.39 -3.38
CA LEU A 243 14.96 -21.49 -3.67
C LEU A 243 14.60 -21.46 -5.15
N LEU A 244 15.58 -21.44 -6.04
CA LEU A 244 15.35 -21.54 -7.49
C LEU A 244 14.70 -22.89 -7.83
N VAL A 245 15.27 -24.00 -7.36
CA VAL A 245 14.72 -25.36 -7.60
C VAL A 245 13.28 -25.48 -7.10
N SER A 246 13.02 -25.15 -5.83
CA SER A 246 11.67 -25.26 -5.25
C SER A 246 10.64 -24.26 -5.80
N SER A 247 11.09 -23.14 -6.37
CA SER A 247 10.20 -22.21 -7.08
C SER A 247 9.87 -22.73 -8.49
N ALA A 248 10.85 -23.27 -9.21
CA ALA A 248 10.65 -23.86 -10.54
C ALA A 248 9.67 -25.06 -10.48
N THR A 249 9.80 -25.94 -9.49
CA THR A 249 8.86 -27.07 -9.31
C THR A 249 7.43 -26.61 -9.03
N GLN A 250 7.23 -25.50 -8.31
CA GLN A 250 5.89 -24.94 -8.06
C GLN A 250 5.31 -24.28 -9.31
N VAL A 251 6.13 -23.62 -10.12
CA VAL A 251 5.73 -22.98 -11.38
C VAL A 251 5.34 -24.02 -12.45
N ILE A 252 6.04 -25.14 -12.52
CA ILE A 252 5.82 -26.17 -13.56
C ILE A 252 4.66 -27.13 -13.23
N GLN A 253 4.20 -27.16 -11.98
CA GLN A 253 3.17 -28.11 -11.52
C GLN A 253 1.84 -28.04 -12.29
N PRO A 254 1.28 -26.84 -12.61
CA PRO A 254 0.01 -26.76 -13.35
C PRO A 254 0.10 -27.26 -14.79
N TYR A 255 1.28 -27.16 -15.42
CA TYR A 255 1.51 -27.64 -16.79
C TYR A 255 1.35 -29.17 -16.89
N PHE A 256 2.00 -29.91 -16.00
CA PHE A 256 1.83 -31.36 -15.92
C PHE A 256 0.41 -31.78 -15.51
N PHE A 257 -0.28 -30.97 -14.70
CA PHE A 257 -1.69 -31.20 -14.38
C PHE A 257 -2.59 -31.06 -15.62
N GLY A 258 -2.32 -30.07 -16.49
CA GLY A 258 -2.96 -29.93 -17.79
C GLY A 258 -2.73 -31.14 -18.69
N GLN A 259 -1.46 -31.59 -18.83
CA GLN A 259 -1.14 -32.79 -19.62
C GLN A 259 -1.85 -34.05 -19.13
N ILE A 260 -2.03 -34.23 -17.81
CA ILE A 260 -2.78 -35.35 -17.24
C ILE A 260 -4.26 -35.30 -17.67
N ILE A 261 -4.86 -34.11 -17.76
CA ILE A 261 -6.23 -33.94 -18.26
C ILE A 261 -6.30 -34.24 -19.76
N ASP A 262 -5.39 -33.67 -20.56
CA ASP A 262 -5.34 -33.84 -22.01
C ASP A 262 -5.12 -35.30 -22.44
N ASP A 263 -4.37 -36.06 -21.65
CA ASP A 263 -4.19 -37.51 -21.86
C ASP A 263 -5.37 -38.31 -21.31
N ALA A 264 -5.96 -37.95 -20.16
CA ALA A 264 -7.14 -38.65 -19.63
C ALA A 264 -8.37 -38.53 -20.55
N LEU A 265 -8.48 -37.45 -21.34
CA LEU A 265 -9.51 -37.27 -22.36
C LEU A 265 -9.29 -38.16 -23.60
N LYS A 266 -8.08 -38.69 -23.81
CA LYS A 266 -7.74 -39.62 -24.90
C LYS A 266 -7.81 -41.05 -24.35
N SER A 267 -8.95 -41.70 -24.55
CA SER A 267 -9.33 -42.99 -23.94
C SER A 267 -8.31 -44.13 -24.01
N ASP A 268 -7.37 -44.10 -24.96
CA ASP A 268 -6.37 -45.14 -25.20
C ASP A 268 -5.00 -44.90 -24.52
N THR A 269 -4.83 -43.82 -23.73
CA THR A 269 -3.51 -43.37 -23.22
C THR A 269 -3.33 -43.45 -21.70
N MET A 270 -4.05 -44.35 -21.01
CA MET A 270 -3.91 -44.56 -19.54
C MET A 270 -2.45 -44.79 -19.07
N ARG A 271 -1.58 -45.34 -19.93
CA ARG A 271 -0.14 -45.45 -19.66
C ARG A 271 0.58 -44.10 -19.57
N LEU A 272 0.21 -43.13 -20.42
CA LEU A 272 0.75 -41.76 -20.38
C LEU A 272 0.25 -41.01 -19.15
N VAL A 273 -1.04 -41.15 -18.82
CA VAL A 273 -1.63 -40.62 -17.57
C VAL A 273 -0.83 -41.09 -16.34
N ASN A 274 -0.63 -42.41 -16.18
CA ASN A 274 0.14 -42.95 -15.07
C ASN A 274 1.61 -42.47 -15.05
N MET A 275 2.24 -42.33 -16.21
CA MET A 275 3.61 -41.81 -16.33
C MET A 275 3.69 -40.32 -15.93
N ASN A 276 2.76 -39.50 -16.38
CA ASN A 276 2.70 -38.07 -16.06
C ASN A 276 2.37 -37.83 -14.58
N VAL A 277 1.50 -38.65 -13.98
CA VAL A 277 1.26 -38.66 -12.52
C VAL A 277 2.52 -39.03 -11.74
N LEU A 278 3.31 -40.02 -12.19
CA LEU A 278 4.57 -40.41 -11.55
C LEU A 278 5.62 -39.28 -11.66
N ILE A 279 5.73 -38.63 -12.81
CA ILE A 279 6.61 -37.47 -13.04
C ILE A 279 6.18 -36.31 -12.13
N LEU A 280 4.89 -36.00 -12.05
CA LEU A 280 4.33 -34.97 -11.18
C LEU A 280 4.64 -35.25 -9.70
N PHE A 281 4.54 -36.51 -9.26
CA PHE A 281 4.92 -36.93 -7.91
C PHE A 281 6.43 -36.72 -7.66
N GLY A 282 7.29 -37.11 -8.62
CA GLY A 282 8.74 -36.87 -8.56
C GLY A 282 9.09 -35.37 -8.44
N ILE A 283 8.44 -34.52 -9.23
CA ILE A 283 8.58 -33.05 -9.18
C ILE A 283 8.16 -32.50 -7.80
N ASN A 284 7.07 -33.01 -7.23
CA ASN A 284 6.61 -32.62 -5.89
C ASN A 284 7.61 -33.05 -4.81
N CYS A 285 8.18 -34.25 -4.89
CA CYS A 285 9.22 -34.72 -3.98
C CYS A 285 10.49 -33.84 -4.03
N VAL A 286 10.98 -33.53 -5.24
CA VAL A 286 12.12 -32.62 -5.42
C VAL A 286 11.80 -31.21 -4.89
N GLY A 287 10.60 -30.70 -5.16
CA GLY A 287 10.14 -29.40 -4.68
C GLY A 287 10.02 -29.33 -3.15
N ALA A 288 9.52 -30.39 -2.51
CA ALA A 288 9.42 -30.52 -1.06
C ALA A 288 10.80 -30.54 -0.40
N ILE A 289 11.72 -31.39 -0.90
CA ILE A 289 13.11 -31.44 -0.43
C ILE A 289 13.78 -30.07 -0.58
N GLY A 290 13.67 -29.44 -1.75
CA GLY A 290 14.22 -28.11 -2.01
C GLY A 290 13.64 -27.03 -1.09
N SER A 291 12.33 -27.06 -0.82
CA SER A 291 11.69 -26.09 0.07
C SER A 291 12.12 -26.27 1.53
N SER A 292 12.31 -27.51 1.98
CA SER A 292 12.82 -27.84 3.33
C SER A 292 14.25 -27.37 3.51
N PHE A 293 15.17 -27.74 2.61
CA PHE A 293 16.57 -27.28 2.66
C PHE A 293 16.68 -25.75 2.58
N ARG A 294 15.93 -25.11 1.66
CA ARG A 294 15.84 -23.65 1.58
C ARG A 294 15.42 -23.04 2.91
N SER A 295 14.33 -23.51 3.51
CA SER A 295 13.77 -22.92 4.74
C SER A 295 14.76 -23.05 5.91
N TRP A 296 15.30 -24.26 6.10
CA TRP A 296 16.31 -24.54 7.11
C TRP A 296 17.57 -23.68 6.95
N LEU A 297 18.11 -23.56 5.73
CA LEU A 297 19.31 -22.77 5.47
C LEU A 297 19.09 -21.26 5.68
N PHE A 298 17.96 -20.71 5.22
CA PHE A 298 17.63 -19.31 5.51
C PHE A 298 17.49 -19.08 7.01
N GLU A 299 16.74 -19.92 7.73
CA GLU A 299 16.54 -19.77 9.17
C GLU A 299 17.87 -19.87 9.95
N LEU A 300 18.71 -20.85 9.63
CA LEU A 300 20.05 -21.02 10.21
C LEU A 300 20.96 -19.81 9.93
N ALA A 301 20.95 -19.25 8.72
CA ALA A 301 21.67 -18.01 8.42
C ALA A 301 21.17 -16.85 9.30
N GLY A 302 19.85 -16.72 9.45
CA GLY A 302 19.23 -15.71 10.31
C GLY A 302 19.67 -15.82 11.77
N GLN A 303 19.65 -17.03 12.33
CA GLN A 303 20.07 -17.28 13.71
C GLN A 303 21.55 -16.91 13.93
N ARG A 304 22.43 -17.26 12.97
CA ARG A 304 23.86 -16.88 13.02
C ARG A 304 24.07 -15.37 12.94
N ILE A 305 23.29 -14.67 12.10
CA ILE A 305 23.34 -13.21 12.00
C ILE A 305 22.91 -12.56 13.32
N VAL A 306 21.82 -13.03 13.96
CA VAL A 306 21.37 -12.53 15.27
C VAL A 306 22.37 -12.82 16.37
N TYR A 307 22.93 -14.03 16.42
CA TYR A 307 23.96 -14.40 17.40
C TYR A 307 25.14 -13.42 17.35
N ARG A 308 25.73 -13.20 16.16
CA ARG A 308 26.84 -12.25 15.96
C ARG A 308 26.41 -10.81 16.31
N LEU A 309 25.18 -10.41 15.96
CA LEU A 309 24.66 -9.07 16.22
C LEU A 309 24.47 -8.82 17.73
N ARG A 310 23.82 -9.74 18.45
CA ARG A 310 23.64 -9.67 19.91
C ARG A 310 24.99 -9.68 20.63
N GLN A 311 25.92 -10.53 20.23
CA GLN A 311 27.28 -10.56 20.77
C GLN A 311 27.99 -9.20 20.61
N ASN A 312 27.98 -8.64 19.40
CA ASN A 312 28.61 -7.35 19.12
C ASN A 312 27.95 -6.19 19.89
N ILE A 313 26.61 -6.13 19.91
CA ILE A 313 25.87 -5.10 20.65
C ILE A 313 26.15 -5.20 22.15
N PHE A 314 26.13 -6.40 22.73
CA PHE A 314 26.41 -6.61 24.16
C PHE A 314 27.83 -6.18 24.55
N VAL A 315 28.84 -6.56 23.75
CA VAL A 315 30.24 -6.14 23.95
C VAL A 315 30.41 -4.63 23.78
N SER A 316 29.65 -3.98 22.89
CA SER A 316 29.64 -2.52 22.75
C SER A 316 28.95 -1.82 23.94
N ILE A 317 27.82 -2.34 24.43
CA ILE A 317 27.10 -1.76 25.57
C ILE A 317 27.99 -1.77 26.83
N ILE A 318 28.63 -2.89 27.17
CA ILE A 318 29.48 -3.00 28.37
C ILE A 318 30.68 -2.05 28.35
N LYS A 319 31.16 -1.64 27.17
CA LYS A 319 32.29 -0.72 27.01
C LYS A 319 31.90 0.77 27.02
N GLN A 320 30.62 1.09 27.17
CA GLN A 320 30.13 2.45 27.13
C GLN A 320 30.35 3.17 28.48
N GLU A 321 30.49 4.49 28.45
CA GLU A 321 30.67 5.33 29.64
C GLU A 321 29.47 5.30 30.59
N ILE A 322 29.70 5.58 31.88
CA ILE A 322 28.65 5.57 32.93
C ILE A 322 27.51 6.54 32.56
N GLY A 323 27.83 7.73 32.04
CA GLY A 323 26.84 8.73 31.62
C GLY A 323 25.87 8.27 30.52
N PHE A 324 26.17 7.21 29.77
CA PHE A 324 25.19 6.58 28.88
C PHE A 324 24.12 5.79 29.63
N PHE A 325 24.51 5.11 30.70
CA PHE A 325 23.60 4.33 31.55
C PHE A 325 22.73 5.23 32.43
N ASP A 326 23.25 6.38 32.87
CA ASP A 326 22.46 7.41 33.56
C ASP A 326 21.30 7.94 32.70
N ASN A 327 21.50 7.99 31.37
CA ASN A 327 20.51 8.47 30.40
C ASN A 327 19.62 7.36 29.79
N THR A 328 19.96 6.08 29.96
CA THR A 328 19.30 4.97 29.24
C THR A 328 18.82 3.87 30.19
N ARG A 329 17.50 3.63 30.24
CA ARG A 329 16.91 2.62 31.13
C ARG A 329 17.42 1.21 30.79
N THR A 330 17.84 0.42 31.77
CA THR A 330 18.31 -0.97 31.60
C THR A 330 17.28 -1.86 30.88
N GLY A 331 15.99 -1.63 31.15
CA GLY A 331 14.88 -2.30 30.46
C GLY A 331 14.81 -1.99 28.96
N GLU A 332 15.14 -0.77 28.54
CA GLU A 332 15.24 -0.41 27.13
C GLU A 332 16.40 -1.15 26.45
N LEU A 333 17.60 -1.13 27.04
CA LEU A 333 18.78 -1.83 26.51
C LEU A 333 18.50 -3.32 26.33
N THR A 334 17.82 -3.94 27.29
CA THR A 334 17.44 -5.35 27.27
C THR A 334 16.42 -5.64 26.18
N ASN A 335 15.39 -4.80 26.06
CA ASN A 335 14.35 -4.88 25.03
C ASN A 335 14.95 -4.75 23.62
N ARG A 336 15.87 -3.81 23.40
CA ARG A 336 16.54 -3.63 22.11
C ARG A 336 17.50 -4.78 21.78
N LEU A 337 18.21 -5.32 22.77
CA LEU A 337 19.08 -6.48 22.58
C LEU A 337 18.27 -7.73 22.16
N SER A 338 17.07 -7.95 22.72
CA SER A 338 16.21 -9.09 22.38
C SER A 338 15.33 -8.84 21.15
N ASN A 339 14.47 -7.83 21.18
CA ASN A 339 13.40 -7.59 20.20
C ASN A 339 13.87 -6.86 18.94
N ASP A 340 14.64 -5.76 19.02
CA ASP A 340 15.10 -5.06 17.80
C ASP A 340 15.94 -6.00 16.92
N THR A 341 16.80 -6.81 17.54
CA THR A 341 17.63 -7.80 16.81
C THR A 341 16.79 -8.91 16.16
N GLN A 342 15.70 -9.33 16.80
CA GLN A 342 14.76 -10.31 16.26
C GLN A 342 13.96 -9.74 15.07
N VAL A 343 13.48 -8.50 15.18
CA VAL A 343 12.82 -7.78 14.08
C VAL A 343 13.78 -7.64 12.89
N LEU A 344 15.07 -7.34 13.16
CA LEU A 344 16.10 -7.25 12.12
C LEU A 344 16.35 -8.59 11.41
N GLN A 345 16.37 -9.70 12.15
CA GLN A 345 16.49 -11.06 11.58
C GLN A 345 15.38 -11.31 10.56
N ASN A 346 14.14 -11.07 10.96
CA ASN A 346 12.96 -11.34 10.16
C ASN A 346 12.95 -10.45 8.90
N ALA A 347 13.34 -9.19 9.04
CA ALA A 347 13.47 -8.26 7.93
C ALA A 347 14.56 -8.66 6.92
N VAL A 348 15.77 -9.00 7.37
CA VAL A 348 16.91 -9.31 6.48
C VAL A 348 16.86 -10.73 5.91
N THR A 349 16.28 -11.67 6.63
CA THR A 349 16.34 -13.10 6.29
C THR A 349 15.02 -13.58 5.67
N ILE A 350 13.94 -13.54 6.46
CA ILE A 350 12.65 -14.14 6.10
C ILE A 350 11.96 -13.30 5.01
N ASN A 351 11.85 -11.99 5.23
CA ASN A 351 11.15 -11.11 4.30
C ASN A 351 11.87 -10.98 2.95
N ILE A 352 13.20 -10.90 2.92
CA ILE A 352 13.97 -10.88 1.67
C ILE A 352 13.86 -12.23 0.95
N SER A 353 13.94 -13.37 1.67
CA SER A 353 13.76 -14.71 1.08
C SER A 353 12.38 -14.86 0.43
N MET A 354 11.31 -14.43 1.13
CA MET A 354 9.95 -14.43 0.59
C MET A 354 9.81 -13.50 -0.62
N LEU A 355 10.37 -12.30 -0.58
CA LEU A 355 10.34 -11.36 -1.71
C LEU A 355 11.00 -11.95 -2.95
N VAL A 356 12.22 -12.51 -2.81
CA VAL A 356 12.93 -13.16 -3.93
C VAL A 356 12.15 -14.34 -4.48
N ARG A 357 11.59 -15.20 -3.60
CA ARG A 357 10.71 -16.30 -4.01
C ARG A 357 9.49 -15.81 -4.77
N PHE A 358 8.75 -14.83 -4.25
CA PHE A 358 7.53 -14.36 -4.91
C PHE A 358 7.83 -13.67 -6.25
N LEU A 359 8.94 -12.93 -6.39
CA LEU A 359 9.36 -12.40 -7.68
C LEU A 359 9.67 -13.51 -8.69
N LEU A 360 10.42 -14.55 -8.28
CA LEU A 360 10.73 -15.69 -9.15
C LEU A 360 9.47 -16.49 -9.53
N GLN A 361 8.51 -16.63 -8.62
CA GLN A 361 7.24 -17.29 -8.89
C GLN A 361 6.38 -16.45 -9.84
N ILE A 362 6.25 -15.14 -9.65
CA ILE A 362 5.53 -14.24 -10.56
C ILE A 362 6.14 -14.28 -11.95
N ILE A 363 7.47 -14.13 -12.08
CA ILE A 363 8.17 -14.14 -13.37
C ILE A 363 8.04 -15.50 -14.04
N GLY A 364 8.26 -16.59 -13.30
CA GLY A 364 8.18 -17.96 -13.83
C GLY A 364 6.77 -18.34 -14.26
N SER A 365 5.76 -18.13 -13.43
CA SER A 365 4.35 -18.37 -13.77
C SER A 365 3.93 -17.55 -14.98
N LEU A 366 4.26 -16.25 -15.02
CA LEU A 366 3.88 -15.38 -16.13
C LEU A 366 4.55 -15.83 -17.45
N ALA A 367 5.83 -16.24 -17.41
CA ALA A 367 6.53 -16.78 -18.56
C ALA A 367 5.91 -18.10 -19.07
N VAL A 368 5.53 -19.01 -18.18
CA VAL A 368 4.84 -20.26 -18.55
C VAL A 368 3.45 -19.97 -19.12
N MET A 369 2.68 -19.05 -18.52
CA MET A 369 1.35 -18.70 -19.02
C MET A 369 1.40 -18.11 -20.43
N PHE A 370 2.27 -17.12 -20.69
CA PHE A 370 2.46 -16.57 -22.03
C PHE A 370 3.03 -17.57 -23.04
N TYR A 371 3.79 -18.58 -22.60
CA TYR A 371 4.28 -19.65 -23.48
C TYR A 371 3.17 -20.62 -23.91
N LEU A 372 2.22 -20.92 -23.02
CA LEU A 372 1.13 -21.86 -23.29
C LEU A 372 0.03 -21.24 -24.15
N GLU A 373 -0.52 -20.11 -23.72
CA GLU A 373 -1.62 -19.45 -24.42
C GLU A 373 -1.66 -17.96 -24.03
N VAL A 374 -1.62 -17.08 -25.04
CA VAL A 374 -1.47 -15.63 -24.83
C VAL A 374 -2.82 -14.93 -24.58
N THR A 375 -3.90 -15.39 -25.19
CA THR A 375 -5.22 -14.74 -25.20
C THR A 375 -5.91 -14.79 -23.83
N LEU A 376 -6.08 -15.99 -23.27
CA LEU A 376 -6.56 -16.27 -21.92
C LEU A 376 -5.65 -15.63 -20.86
N THR A 377 -4.33 -15.63 -21.09
CA THR A 377 -3.37 -14.94 -20.21
C THR A 377 -3.63 -13.43 -20.19
N LEU A 378 -3.89 -12.81 -21.34
CA LEU A 378 -4.24 -11.39 -21.42
C LEU A 378 -5.61 -11.08 -20.79
N VAL A 379 -6.61 -11.95 -20.97
CA VAL A 379 -7.93 -11.83 -20.31
C VAL A 379 -7.77 -11.85 -18.79
N LEU A 380 -7.05 -12.83 -18.23
CA LEU A 380 -6.76 -12.91 -16.80
C LEU A 380 -5.95 -11.69 -16.31
N MET A 381 -4.99 -11.22 -17.11
CA MET A 381 -4.17 -10.05 -16.80
C MET A 381 -5.01 -8.76 -16.67
N GLY A 382 -6.18 -8.69 -17.30
CA GLY A 382 -7.16 -7.60 -17.14
C GLY A 382 -7.74 -7.47 -15.73
N VAL A 383 -7.80 -8.55 -14.95
CA VAL A 383 -8.30 -8.55 -13.56
C VAL A 383 -7.26 -8.00 -12.58
N VAL A 384 -5.97 -8.22 -12.86
CA VAL A 384 -4.83 -7.80 -12.01
C VAL A 384 -4.82 -6.30 -11.66
N PRO A 385 -4.96 -5.34 -12.60
CA PRO A 385 -4.97 -3.92 -12.27
C PRO A 385 -6.15 -3.51 -11.38
N VAL A 386 -7.31 -4.16 -11.51
CA VAL A 386 -8.48 -3.92 -10.63
C VAL A 386 -8.14 -4.30 -9.18
N ILE A 387 -7.52 -5.46 -8.98
CA ILE A 387 -7.04 -5.91 -7.66
C ILE A 387 -6.00 -4.94 -7.09
N ILE A 388 -5.07 -4.44 -7.91
CA ILE A 388 -4.04 -3.48 -7.49
C ILE A 388 -4.66 -2.15 -7.04
N LEU A 389 -5.63 -1.60 -7.78
CA LEU A 389 -6.32 -0.35 -7.42
C LEU A 389 -7.05 -0.45 -6.07
N ILE A 390 -7.80 -1.53 -5.88
CA ILE A 390 -8.53 -1.80 -4.62
C ILE A 390 -7.54 -1.99 -3.47
N SER A 391 -6.48 -2.76 -3.69
CA SER A 391 -5.42 -3.01 -2.69
C SER A 391 -4.70 -1.72 -2.26
N ARG A 392 -4.43 -0.80 -3.19
CA ARG A 392 -3.82 0.51 -2.88
C ARG A 392 -4.74 1.36 -2.01
N GLN A 393 -6.02 1.45 -2.34
CA GLN A 393 -7.01 2.22 -1.58
C GLN A 393 -7.20 1.63 -0.17
N TYR A 394 -7.38 0.32 -0.08
CA TYR A 394 -7.46 -0.43 1.18
C TYR A 394 -6.21 -0.21 2.04
N GLY A 395 -5.01 -0.32 1.46
CA GLY A 395 -3.74 -0.11 2.17
C GLY A 395 -3.64 1.27 2.82
N SER A 396 -4.06 2.34 2.13
CA SER A 396 -4.07 3.70 2.69
C SER A 396 -5.04 3.84 3.87
N ILE A 397 -6.23 3.21 3.78
CA ILE A 397 -7.23 3.23 4.85
C ILE A 397 -6.73 2.45 6.07
N VAL A 398 -6.21 1.24 5.86
CA VAL A 398 -5.70 0.38 6.94
C VAL A 398 -4.47 1.00 7.60
N GLN A 399 -3.57 1.65 6.87
CA GLN A 399 -2.41 2.31 7.48
C GLN A 399 -2.85 3.41 8.47
N LYS A 400 -3.87 4.19 8.14
CA LYS A 400 -4.43 5.23 9.03
C LYS A 400 -5.12 4.61 10.26
N LEU A 401 -5.92 3.57 10.06
CA LEU A 401 -6.58 2.86 11.16
C LEU A 401 -5.59 2.12 12.08
N ARG A 402 -4.55 1.49 11.52
CA ARG A 402 -3.45 0.85 12.25
C ARG A 402 -2.72 1.86 13.13
N LYS A 403 -2.38 3.04 12.58
CA LYS A 403 -1.75 4.11 13.35
C LYS A 403 -2.65 4.54 14.51
N LYS A 404 -3.91 4.92 14.22
CA LYS A 404 -4.84 5.35 15.27
C LYS A 404 -5.06 4.26 16.33
N PHE A 405 -5.15 2.99 15.94
CA PHE A 405 -5.27 1.86 16.89
C PHE A 405 -4.09 1.80 17.86
N GLN A 406 -2.86 1.98 17.35
CA GLN A 406 -1.64 2.01 18.16
C GLN A 406 -1.56 3.27 19.04
N ASP A 407 -1.97 4.44 18.53
CA ASP A 407 -2.00 5.69 19.31
C ASP A 407 -2.96 5.55 20.51
N GLU A 408 -4.17 5.00 20.32
CA GLU A 408 -5.16 4.77 21.40
C GLU A 408 -4.71 3.63 22.36
N LEU A 409 -4.05 2.59 21.84
CA LEU A 409 -3.50 1.50 22.65
C LEU A 409 -2.33 1.96 23.53
N ALA A 410 -1.48 2.85 23.02
CA ALA A 410 -0.39 3.46 23.77
C ALA A 410 -0.91 4.35 24.90
N ALA A 411 -2.02 5.07 24.69
CA ALA A 411 -2.68 5.84 25.75
C ALA A 411 -3.17 4.92 26.89
N ALA A 412 -3.85 3.81 26.58
CA ALA A 412 -4.24 2.82 27.57
C ALA A 412 -3.03 2.18 28.29
N GLY A 413 -1.95 1.90 27.55
CA GLY A 413 -0.69 1.40 28.10
C GLY A 413 -0.03 2.38 29.08
N SER A 414 -0.01 3.67 28.75
CA SER A 414 0.51 4.73 29.62
C SER A 414 -0.31 4.86 30.91
N THR A 415 -1.66 4.78 30.85
CA THR A 415 -2.51 4.73 32.04
C THR A 415 -2.17 3.53 32.92
N ALA A 416 -1.92 2.36 32.33
CA ALA A 416 -1.54 1.16 33.07
C ALA A 416 -0.15 1.28 33.71
N GLU A 417 0.85 1.79 32.98
CA GLU A 417 2.22 2.01 33.49
C GLU A 417 2.22 2.95 34.70
N GLU A 418 1.56 4.11 34.59
CA GLU A 418 1.44 5.08 35.68
C GLU A 418 0.76 4.47 36.91
N SER A 419 -0.35 3.75 36.70
CA SER A 419 -1.15 3.17 37.78
C SER A 419 -0.46 2.02 38.51
N ILE A 420 0.27 1.18 37.78
CA ILE A 420 0.99 0.03 38.34
C ILE A 420 2.28 0.49 39.01
N SER A 421 3.01 1.43 38.39
CA SER A 421 4.22 2.03 38.98
C SER A 421 3.92 2.75 40.30
N ASN A 422 2.77 3.43 40.39
CA ASN A 422 2.33 4.19 41.57
C ASN A 422 1.24 3.48 42.38
N ILE A 423 1.21 2.14 42.38
CA ILE A 423 0.13 1.35 43.00
C ILE A 423 -0.12 1.70 44.48
N ARG A 424 0.93 2.08 45.24
CA ARG A 424 0.80 2.51 46.64
C ARG A 424 -0.07 3.76 46.76
N THR A 425 0.09 4.73 45.86
CA THR A 425 -0.72 5.96 45.80
C THR A 425 -2.17 5.64 45.49
N VAL A 426 -2.42 4.78 44.49
CA VAL A 426 -3.78 4.35 44.11
C VAL A 426 -4.50 3.71 45.31
N ARG A 427 -3.81 2.85 46.08
CA ARG A 427 -4.35 2.21 47.29
C ARG A 427 -4.64 3.20 48.42
N ILE A 428 -3.74 4.15 48.69
CA ILE A 428 -3.89 5.15 49.77
C ILE A 428 -5.13 6.04 49.54
N PHE A 429 -5.41 6.40 48.29
CA PHE A 429 -6.58 7.20 47.93
C PHE A 429 -7.85 6.39 47.63
N GLY A 430 -7.85 5.05 47.79
CA GLY A 430 -9.00 4.19 47.46
C GLY A 430 -9.46 4.30 46.00
N ALA A 431 -8.53 4.61 45.09
CA ALA A 431 -8.83 5.06 43.74
C ALA A 431 -8.97 3.91 42.72
N GLU A 432 -8.88 2.64 43.14
CA GLU A 432 -8.81 1.48 42.24
C GLU A 432 -9.95 1.44 41.22
N ARG A 433 -11.19 1.77 41.65
CA ARG A 433 -12.37 1.80 40.79
C ARG A 433 -12.29 2.89 39.73
N LYS A 434 -11.82 4.09 40.11
CA LYS A 434 -11.64 5.25 39.21
C LYS A 434 -10.57 4.94 38.16
N THR A 435 -9.43 4.43 38.59
CA THR A 435 -8.31 4.05 37.73
C THR A 435 -8.67 2.91 36.78
N SER A 436 -9.38 1.88 37.27
CA SER A 436 -9.87 0.78 36.44
C SER A 436 -10.82 1.27 35.34
N ASN A 437 -11.79 2.14 35.68
CA ASN A 437 -12.68 2.73 34.68
C ASN A 437 -11.91 3.55 33.64
N HIS A 438 -10.94 4.38 34.05
CA HIS A 438 -10.16 5.20 33.13
C HIS A 438 -9.34 4.36 32.12
N TYR A 439 -8.76 3.25 32.58
CA TYR A 439 -8.10 2.28 31.68
C TYR A 439 -9.09 1.64 30.71
N LEU A 440 -10.28 1.22 31.19
CA LEU A 440 -11.32 0.61 30.36
C LEU A 440 -11.86 1.59 29.31
N ASP A 441 -12.03 2.86 29.63
CA ASP A 441 -12.45 3.91 28.68
C ASP A 441 -11.43 4.09 27.54
N ASN A 442 -10.14 4.10 27.87
CA ASN A 442 -9.06 4.17 26.87
C ASN A 442 -8.99 2.87 26.03
N LEU A 443 -9.20 1.71 26.65
CA LEU A 443 -9.26 0.42 25.97
C LEU A 443 -10.45 0.33 25.00
N LEU A 444 -11.61 0.88 25.37
CA LEU A 444 -12.81 0.94 24.52
C LEU A 444 -12.59 1.78 23.24
N LYS A 445 -11.81 2.87 23.32
CA LYS A 445 -11.41 3.66 22.13
C LYS A 445 -10.57 2.81 21.18
N SER A 446 -9.56 2.11 21.69
CA SER A 446 -8.73 1.20 20.89
C SER A 446 -9.57 0.07 20.28
N TYR A 447 -10.47 -0.55 21.05
CA TYR A 447 -11.41 -1.55 20.56
C TYR A 447 -12.33 -1.03 19.44
N ALA A 448 -12.87 0.18 19.55
CA ALA A 448 -13.73 0.78 18.54
C ALA A 448 -12.97 1.02 17.20
N VAL A 449 -11.69 1.36 17.25
CA VAL A 449 -10.82 1.44 16.05
C VAL A 449 -10.50 0.04 15.52
N GLY A 450 -10.21 -0.92 16.41
CA GLY A 450 -9.99 -2.33 16.08
C GLY A 450 -11.17 -2.96 15.35
N LYS A 451 -12.40 -2.69 15.78
CA LYS A 451 -13.65 -3.14 15.12
C LYS A 451 -13.75 -2.64 13.67
N LYS A 452 -13.41 -1.37 13.42
CA LYS A 452 -13.37 -0.79 12.06
C LYS A 452 -12.26 -1.41 11.20
N LEU A 453 -11.11 -1.70 11.80
CA LEU A 453 -9.99 -2.35 11.13
C LEU A 453 -10.37 -3.79 10.73
N ALA A 454 -10.98 -4.56 11.64
CA ALA A 454 -11.46 -5.92 11.39
C ALA A 454 -12.52 -5.96 10.28
N TRP A 455 -13.53 -5.07 10.33
CA TRP A 455 -14.53 -4.95 9.27
C TRP A 455 -13.91 -4.69 7.90
N ASN A 456 -13.03 -3.68 7.80
CA ASN A 456 -12.37 -3.34 6.54
C ASN A 456 -11.51 -4.49 6.02
N SER A 457 -10.82 -5.23 6.89
CA SER A 457 -10.03 -6.40 6.51
C SER A 457 -10.91 -7.55 5.99
N GLY A 458 -12.04 -7.83 6.64
CA GLY A 458 -13.00 -8.84 6.16
C GLY A 458 -13.59 -8.49 4.79
N VAL A 459 -14.05 -7.26 4.62
CA VAL A 459 -14.58 -6.76 3.33
C VAL A 459 -13.53 -6.85 2.23
N PHE A 460 -12.27 -6.47 2.51
CA PHE A 460 -11.19 -6.56 1.53
C PHE A 460 -10.90 -8.01 1.10
N MET A 461 -10.82 -8.96 2.04
CA MET A 461 -10.62 -10.37 1.71
C MET A 461 -11.79 -10.94 0.90
N GLY A 462 -13.04 -10.56 1.22
CA GLY A 462 -14.22 -10.94 0.45
C GLY A 462 -14.19 -10.41 -0.99
N VAL A 463 -13.89 -9.11 -1.18
CA VAL A 463 -13.80 -8.50 -2.51
C VAL A 463 -12.68 -9.10 -3.35
N VAL A 464 -11.49 -9.33 -2.76
CA VAL A 464 -10.38 -9.97 -3.48
C VAL A 464 -10.72 -11.42 -3.86
N SER A 465 -11.34 -12.18 -2.95
CA SER A 465 -11.80 -13.55 -3.24
C SER A 465 -12.81 -13.59 -4.40
N LEU A 466 -13.78 -12.66 -4.40
CA LEU A 466 -14.77 -12.53 -5.47
C LEU A 466 -14.14 -12.15 -6.81
N LEU A 467 -13.14 -11.26 -6.82
CA LEU A 467 -12.42 -10.89 -8.06
C LEU A 467 -11.57 -12.05 -8.61
N VAL A 468 -10.95 -12.86 -7.74
CA VAL A 468 -10.21 -14.05 -8.16
C VAL A 468 -11.17 -15.11 -8.73
N ALA A 469 -12.27 -15.40 -8.03
CA ALA A 469 -13.29 -16.34 -8.52
C ALA A 469 -13.94 -15.87 -9.82
N GLY A 470 -14.30 -14.58 -9.91
CA GLY A 470 -14.84 -13.97 -11.12
C GLY A 470 -13.84 -13.99 -12.29
N GLY A 471 -12.55 -13.80 -12.03
CA GLY A 471 -11.50 -13.96 -13.04
C GLY A 471 -11.41 -15.38 -13.60
N ILE A 472 -11.58 -16.41 -12.75
CA ILE A 472 -11.68 -17.81 -13.19
C ILE A 472 -12.95 -18.01 -14.04
N SER A 473 -14.10 -17.48 -13.60
CA SER A 473 -15.36 -17.59 -14.37
C SER A 473 -15.29 -16.89 -15.72
N ILE A 474 -14.61 -15.75 -15.85
CA ILE A 474 -14.42 -15.02 -17.11
C ILE A 474 -13.49 -15.77 -18.07
N VAL A 475 -12.54 -16.58 -17.56
CA VAL A 475 -11.65 -17.41 -18.39
C VAL A 475 -12.32 -18.72 -18.84
N LEU A 476 -13.37 -19.16 -18.13
CA LEU A 476 -14.16 -20.36 -18.46
C LEU A 476 -15.36 -20.07 -19.37
N TRP A 477 -15.71 -18.79 -19.57
CA TRP A 477 -16.81 -18.33 -20.41
C TRP A 477 -16.31 -17.92 -21.80
#